data_AF-A0AAI9LL03-F1
#
_entry.id   AF-A0AAI9LL03-F1
#
_cell.length_a   1.000
_cell.length_b   1.000
_cell.length_c   1.000
_cell.angle_alpha   90.00
_cell.angle_beta   90.00
_cell.angle_gamma   90.00
#
_symmetry.space_group_name_H-M   'P 1'
#
loop_
_entity.id
_entity.type
_entity.pdbx_description
1 polymer ?
#
loop_
_entity_poly.entity_id
_entity_poly.type
_entity_poly.pdbx_seq_one_letter_code
_entity_poly.pdbx_strand_id
1 'polypeptide(L)'
;MQQFDNEEREYPEPETVLAIRGAIATGQMGGPMGEPDNWLNEFWQIGAALRDHAEMLQGFQGTARRELLSTTSEYLTANGSMIEQPADQT
;
A
#
# COMPACT_ATOMS: atom_id res chain seq x y z
N MET A 1 34.85 -17.29 29.33
CA MET A 1 33.92 -17.19 28.20
C MET A 1 32.69 -18.00 28.58
N GLN A 2 31.57 -17.35 28.87
CA GLN A 2 30.31 -18.04 29.16
C GLN A 2 29.53 -18.11 27.85
N GLN A 3 29.49 -19.30 27.25
CA GLN A 3 28.48 -19.65 26.27
C GLN A 3 27.15 -19.66 27.02
N PHE A 4 26.32 -18.65 26.78
CA PHE A 4 24.93 -18.71 27.19
C PHE A 4 24.20 -19.53 26.15
N ASP A 5 23.71 -20.70 26.57
CA ASP A 5 22.74 -21.51 25.85
C ASP A 5 21.55 -20.62 25.46
N ASN A 6 21.52 -20.26 24.17
CA ASN A 6 20.55 -19.33 23.58
C ASN A 6 19.35 -20.10 22.99
N GLU A 7 19.15 -21.35 23.42
CA GLU A 7 18.19 -22.29 22.83
C GLU A 7 16.85 -22.35 23.58
N GLU A 8 16.71 -21.69 24.74
CA GLU A 8 15.47 -21.66 25.55
C GLU A 8 14.72 -20.31 25.53
N ARG A 9 15.18 -19.30 24.75
CA ARG A 9 14.45 -18.02 24.66
C ARG A 9 13.25 -18.14 23.72
N GLU A 10 12.05 -18.07 24.30
CA GLU A 10 10.76 -18.06 23.59
C GLU A 10 10.59 -16.85 22.65
N TYR A 11 11.32 -15.76 22.91
CA TYR A 11 11.24 -14.51 22.14
C TYR A 11 12.61 -13.96 21.76
N PRO A 12 12.72 -13.35 20.56
CA PRO A 12 13.96 -12.68 20.14
C PRO A 12 14.24 -11.46 21.01
N GLU A 13 15.53 -11.08 21.09
CA GLU A 13 15.94 -9.86 21.79
C GLU A 13 15.18 -8.63 21.28
N PRO A 14 14.84 -7.67 22.16
CA PRO A 14 14.21 -6.41 21.76
C PRO A 14 14.96 -5.68 20.64
N GLU A 15 16.29 -5.73 20.65
CA GLU A 15 17.16 -5.15 19.64
C GLU A 15 16.96 -5.80 18.27
N THR A 16 16.78 -7.13 18.24
CA THR A 16 16.46 -7.89 17.02
C THR A 16 15.11 -7.48 16.47
N VAL A 17 14.10 -7.35 17.35
CA VAL A 17 12.76 -6.88 16.95
C VAL A 17 12.82 -5.46 16.38
N LEU A 18 13.58 -4.57 17.02
CA LEU A 18 13.77 -3.20 16.54
C LEU A 18 14.52 -3.15 15.22
N ALA A 19 15.55 -3.98 15.03
CA ALA A 19 16.28 -4.08 13.77
C ALA A 19 15.36 -4.54 12.63
N ILE A 20 14.54 -5.56 12.87
CA ILE A 20 13.54 -6.05 11.90
C ILE A 20 12.54 -4.95 11.55
N ARG A 21 11.97 -4.27 12.56
CA ARG A 21 10.99 -3.19 12.33
C ARG A 21 11.63 -2.02 11.57
N GLY A 22 12.85 -1.64 11.94
CA GLY A 22 13.61 -0.60 11.27
C GLY A 22 13.92 -0.96 9.82
N ALA A 23 14.28 -2.20 9.55
CA ALA A 23 14.49 -2.69 8.18
C ALA A 23 13.19 -2.63 7.37
N ILE A 24 12.06 -3.15 7.88
CA ILE A 24 10.78 -3.06 7.15
C ILE A 24 10.42 -1.60 6.83
N ALA A 25 10.52 -0.69 7.82
CA ALA A 25 10.24 0.73 7.61
C ALA A 25 11.16 1.36 6.57
N THR A 26 12.45 0.99 6.58
CA THR A 26 13.42 1.44 5.59
C THR A 26 13.09 0.93 4.18
N GLY A 27 12.64 -0.33 4.06
CA GLY A 27 12.22 -0.91 2.79
C GLY A 27 11.01 -0.19 2.18
N GLN A 28 10.04 0.20 3.02
CA GLN A 28 8.88 1.00 2.60
C GLN A 28 9.30 2.35 2.00
N MET A 29 10.35 2.98 2.53
CA MET A 29 10.87 4.26 2.03
C MET A 29 11.79 4.14 0.80
N GLY A 30 12.02 2.93 0.28
CA GLY A 30 12.91 2.72 -0.86
C GLY A 30 14.39 2.66 -0.47
N GLY A 31 14.68 2.14 0.73
CA GLY A 31 16.03 2.03 1.25
C GLY A 31 16.97 1.17 0.38
N PRO A 32 18.29 1.31 0.61
CA PRO A 32 19.31 0.63 -0.19
C PRO A 32 19.26 -0.88 0.01
N MET A 33 19.58 -1.63 -1.06
CA MET A 33 19.88 -3.05 -0.93
C MET A 33 21.28 -3.17 -0.36
N GLY A 34 21.41 -3.71 0.86
CA GLY A 34 22.73 -3.87 1.50
C GLY A 34 23.52 -5.01 0.89
N GLU A 35 24.63 -5.34 1.53
CA GLU A 35 25.52 -6.42 1.08
C GLU A 35 24.75 -7.73 0.87
N PRO A 36 25.09 -8.51 -0.18
CA PRO A 36 24.56 -9.85 -0.37
C PRO A 36 24.70 -10.69 0.90
N ASP A 37 23.71 -11.55 1.16
CA ASP A 37 23.64 -12.44 2.32
C ASP A 37 23.41 -11.75 3.69
N ASN A 38 23.21 -10.43 3.74
CA ASN A 38 22.75 -9.79 4.97
C ASN A 38 21.27 -10.13 5.23
N TRP A 39 21.01 -10.77 6.37
CA TRP A 39 19.66 -11.18 6.80
C TRP A 39 18.65 -10.02 6.87
N LEU A 40 19.11 -8.77 7.07
CA LEU A 40 18.23 -7.60 7.06
C LEU A 40 17.65 -7.28 5.67
N ASN A 41 18.27 -7.76 4.59
CA ASN A 41 17.79 -7.56 3.22
C ASN A 41 16.39 -8.15 3.01
N GLU A 42 16.09 -9.28 3.65
CA GLU A 42 14.77 -9.92 3.56
C GLU A 42 13.68 -8.98 4.08
N PHE A 43 13.96 -8.30 5.20
CA PHE A 43 13.04 -7.35 5.80
C PHE A 43 12.91 -6.06 5.00
N TRP A 44 13.98 -5.61 4.33
CA TRP A 44 13.88 -4.53 3.35
C TRP A 44 12.98 -4.91 2.17
N GLN A 45 13.10 -6.12 1.63
CA GLN A 45 12.25 -6.60 0.54
C GLN A 45 10.78 -6.69 0.97
N ILE A 46 10.50 -7.16 2.20
CA ILE A 46 9.14 -7.13 2.76
C ILE A 46 8.61 -5.69 2.78
N GLY A 47 9.41 -4.73 3.26
CA GLY A 47 9.02 -3.32 3.27
C GLY A 47 8.74 -2.76 1.88
N ALA A 48 9.58 -3.08 0.90
CA ALA A 48 9.38 -2.67 -0.49
C ALA A 48 8.07 -3.24 -1.07
N ALA A 49 7.81 -4.53 -0.88
CA ALA A 49 6.58 -5.16 -1.32
C ALA A 49 5.33 -4.52 -0.67
N LEU A 50 5.40 -4.16 0.61
CA LEU A 50 4.32 -3.45 1.30
C LEU A 50 4.04 -2.08 0.67
N ARG A 51 5.07 -1.31 0.28
CA ARG A 51 4.90 -0.04 -0.44
C ARG A 51 4.21 -0.28 -1.79
N ASP A 52 4.73 -1.22 -2.58
CA ASP A 52 4.23 -1.47 -3.94
C ASP A 52 2.74 -1.90 -3.92
N HIS A 53 2.35 -2.69 -2.92
CA HIS A 53 0.95 -3.07 -2.70
C HIS A 53 0.08 -1.87 -2.29
N ALA A 54 0.59 -0.99 -1.42
CA ALA A 54 -0.13 0.22 -1.00
C ALA A 54 -0.34 1.17 -2.19
N GLU A 55 0.67 1.35 -3.03
CA GLU A 55 0.59 2.15 -4.26
C GLU A 55 -0.43 1.58 -5.24
N MET A 56 -0.45 0.26 -5.44
CA MET A 56 -1.45 -0.41 -6.29
C MET A 56 -2.87 -0.17 -5.77
N LEU A 57 -3.11 -0.35 -4.48
CA LEU A 57 -4.42 -0.11 -3.86
C LEU A 57 -4.88 1.34 -4.00
N GLN A 58 -3.96 2.28 -3.78
CA GLN A 58 -4.25 3.71 -3.96
C GLN A 58 -4.59 4.04 -5.41
N GLY A 59 -3.85 3.48 -6.38
CA GLY A 59 -4.12 3.64 -7.81
C GLY A 59 -5.48 3.08 -8.21
N PHE A 60 -5.85 1.92 -7.67
CA PHE A 60 -7.17 1.31 -7.88
C PHE A 60 -8.28 2.20 -7.32
N GLN A 61 -8.17 2.64 -6.06
CA GLN A 61 -9.15 3.53 -5.43
C GLN A 61 -9.31 4.85 -6.20
N GLY A 62 -8.20 5.42 -6.67
CA GLY A 62 -8.22 6.64 -7.49
C GLY A 62 -8.97 6.45 -8.82
N THR A 63 -8.76 5.31 -9.48
CA THR A 63 -9.43 4.97 -10.74
C THR A 63 -10.92 4.71 -10.53
N ALA A 64 -11.29 3.87 -9.56
CA ALA A 64 -12.67 3.56 -9.24
C ALA A 64 -13.47 4.83 -8.84
N ARG A 65 -12.85 5.72 -8.07
CA ARG A 65 -13.45 7.02 -7.73
C ARG A 65 -13.72 7.87 -8.97
N ARG A 66 -12.77 7.94 -9.89
CA ARG A 66 -12.93 8.74 -11.12
C ARG A 66 -14.04 8.18 -12.00
N GLU A 67 -14.09 6.87 -12.15
CA GLU A 67 -15.14 6.18 -12.92
C GLU A 67 -16.53 6.45 -12.33
N LEU A 68 -16.70 6.24 -11.01
CA LEU A 68 -17.96 6.54 -10.33
C LEU A 68 -18.41 8.00 -10.53
N LEU A 69 -17.49 8.96 -10.42
CA LEU A 69 -17.80 10.37 -10.64
C LEU A 69 -18.17 10.67 -12.10
N SER A 70 -17.48 10.07 -13.08
CA SER A 70 -17.80 10.20 -14.50
C SER A 70 -19.20 9.68 -14.79
N THR A 71 -19.47 8.43 -14.40
CA THR A 71 -20.76 7.78 -14.60
C THR A 71 -21.89 8.56 -13.92
N THR A 72 -21.69 9.05 -12.69
CA THR A 72 -22.70 9.86 -12.00
C THR A 72 -22.95 11.19 -12.73
N SER A 73 -21.89 11.84 -13.22
CA SER A 73 -22.01 13.07 -14.01
C SER A 73 -22.79 12.84 -15.32
N GLU A 74 -22.52 11.74 -16.00
CA GLU A 74 -23.25 11.33 -17.21
C GLU A 74 -24.74 11.12 -16.92
N TYR A 75 -25.07 10.39 -15.85
CA TYR A 75 -26.46 10.18 -15.44
C TYR A 75 -27.18 11.49 -15.08
N LEU A 76 -26.51 12.41 -14.38
CA LEU A 76 -27.09 13.70 -14.03
C LEU A 76 -27.32 14.57 -15.27
N THR A 77 -26.37 14.57 -16.21
CA THR A 77 -26.48 15.33 -17.46
C THR A 77 -27.59 14.77 -18.37
N ALA A 78 -27.69 13.44 -18.45
CA ALA A 78 -28.74 12.75 -19.22
C ALA A 78 -30.14 12.96 -18.63
N ASN A 79 -30.27 13.08 -17.31
CA ASN A 79 -31.55 13.42 -16.67
C ASN A 79 -31.90 14.91 -16.79
N GLY A 80 -30.91 15.81 -16.78
CA GLY A 80 -31.13 17.24 -16.99
C GLY A 80 -31.72 17.56 -18.36
N SER A 81 -31.23 16.90 -19.42
CA SER A 81 -31.77 17.03 -20.78
C SER A 81 -33.14 16.38 -20.98
N MET A 82 -33.53 15.47 -20.07
CA MET A 82 -34.85 14.83 -20.10
C MET A 82 -35.96 15.71 -19.48
N ILE A 83 -35.60 16.66 -18.60
CA ILE A 83 -36.55 17.59 -17.94
C ILE A 83 -36.80 18.85 -18.80
N GLU A 84 -35.86 19.22 -19.67
CA GLU A 84 -35.96 20.40 -20.55
C GLU A 84 -36.55 20.12 -21.94
N GLN A 85 -37.12 18.94 -22.21
CA GLN A 85 -37.81 18.72 -23.48
C GLN A 85 -39.15 19.47 -23.44
N PRO A 86 -39.31 20.60 -24.17
CA PRO A 86 -40.57 21.33 -24.13
C PRO A 86 -41.62 20.45 -24.80
N ALA A 87 -42.69 20.17 -24.06
CA ALA A 87 -43.93 19.66 -24.63
C ALA A 87 -44.54 20.75 -25.51
N ASP A 88 -44.00 20.96 -26.71
CA ASP A 88 -44.68 21.76 -27.72
C ASP A 88 -44.22 21.39 -29.13
N GLN A 89 -45.12 20.71 -29.84
CA GLN A 89 -45.33 20.77 -31.29
C GLN A 89 -46.58 19.95 -31.62
N THR A 90 -47.75 20.58 -31.48
CA THR A 90 -48.99 20.27 -32.20
C THR A 90 -49.22 21.32 -33.27
#